data_AF-A0AAV3HTE1-F1
#
_entry.id   AF-A0AAV3HTE1-F1
#
_cell.length_a   1.000
_cell.length_b   1.000
_cell.length_c   1.000
_cell.angle_alpha   90.00
_cell.angle_beta   90.00
_cell.angle_gamma   90.00
#
_symmetry.space_group_name_H-M   'P 1'
#
loop_
_entity.id
_entity.type
_entity.pdbx_description
1 polymer ?
#
loop_
_entity_poly.entity_id
_entity_poly.type
_entity_poly.pdbx_seq_one_letter_code
_entity_poly.pdbx_strand_id
1 'polypeptide(L)'
;MLFWTSIAVSTVALSRPNISIEVLISLLFIAGVFTWTTIYWLVRNCVKPITCITNDIERMNQTGSVVPIANIYGEEYEALLVAVNKAMRLAQGEKQER
;
A
#
# COMPACT_ATOMS: atom_id res chain seq x y z
N MET A 1 3.95 10.88 -12.01
CA MET A 1 3.65 10.98 -13.46
C MET A 1 2.30 10.37 -13.85
N LEU A 2 1.95 9.19 -13.35
CA LEU A 2 0.74 8.43 -13.72
C LEU A 2 -0.60 9.19 -13.50
N PHE A 3 -0.71 9.97 -12.43
CA PHE A 3 -1.90 10.80 -12.16
C PHE A 3 -2.14 11.87 -13.24
N TRP A 4 -1.08 12.54 -13.68
CA TRP A 4 -1.16 13.60 -14.70
C TRP A 4 -1.51 13.06 -16.09
N THR A 5 -1.08 11.84 -16.42
CA THR A 5 -1.48 11.16 -17.66
C THR A 5 -2.96 10.79 -17.66
N SER A 6 -3.53 10.40 -16.51
CA SER A 6 -4.97 10.13 -16.41
C SER A 6 -5.79 11.41 -16.62
N ILE A 7 -5.38 12.52 -16.01
CA ILE A 7 -6.06 13.83 -16.20
C ILE A 7 -5.98 14.25 -17.67
N ALA A 8 -4.80 14.19 -18.29
CA ALA A 8 -4.62 14.59 -19.69
C ALA A 8 -5.51 13.77 -20.65
N VAL A 9 -5.61 12.46 -20.44
CA VAL A 9 -6.48 11.58 -21.23
C VAL A 9 -7.95 11.95 -21.06
N SER A 10 -8.40 12.21 -19.84
CA SER A 10 -9.77 12.63 -19.56
C SER A 10 -10.09 14.01 -20.17
N THR A 11 -9.16 14.96 -20.12
CA THR A 11 -9.36 16.31 -20.69
C THR A 11 -9.45 16.29 -22.23
N VAL A 12 -8.67 15.43 -22.90
CA VAL A 12 -8.74 15.25 -24.36
C VAL A 12 -10.05 14.57 -24.78
N ALA A 13 -10.56 13.64 -23.96
CA ALA A 13 -11.84 12.99 -24.20
C ALA A 13 -13.04 13.96 -24.07
N LEU A 14 -12.97 14.92 -23.14
CA LEU A 14 -14.06 15.89 -22.90
C LEU A 14 -14.09 17.06 -23.89
N SER A 15 -12.99 17.34 -24.58
CA SER A 15 -12.83 18.53 -25.44
C SER A 15 -13.18 18.30 -26.92
N ARG A 16 -13.54 17.07 -27.33
CA ARG A 16 -13.93 16.75 -28.71
C ARG A 16 -15.38 16.27 -28.79
N PRO A 17 -16.29 17.01 -29.47
CA PRO A 17 -17.71 16.64 -29.55
C PRO A 17 -18.01 15.43 -30.44
N ASN A 18 -17.06 15.01 -31.29
CA ASN A 18 -17.17 13.82 -32.15
C ASN A 18 -15.99 12.88 -31.92
N ILE A 19 -15.99 12.17 -30.80
CA ILE A 19 -15.05 11.06 -30.56
C ILE A 19 -15.59 9.83 -31.27
N SER A 20 -14.79 9.28 -32.19
CA SER A 20 -15.08 7.97 -32.80
C SER A 20 -15.21 6.92 -31.71
N ILE A 21 -16.19 6.02 -31.84
CA ILE A 21 -16.44 4.93 -30.89
C ILE A 21 -15.16 4.11 -30.65
N GLU A 22 -14.33 3.92 -31.68
CA GLU A 22 -13.04 3.23 -31.58
C GLU A 22 -12.06 3.92 -30.62
N VAL A 23 -12.04 5.26 -30.64
CA VAL A 23 -11.20 6.07 -29.74
C VAL A 23 -11.76 5.99 -28.32
N LEU A 24 -13.08 6.04 -28.14
CA LEU A 24 -13.70 5.89 -26.83
C LEU A 24 -13.39 4.53 -26.20
N ILE A 25 -13.52 3.43 -26.96
CA ILE A 25 -13.20 2.08 -26.50
C ILE A 25 -11.72 1.97 -26.12
N SER A 26 -10.82 2.51 -26.94
CA SER A 26 -9.38 2.52 -26.66
C SER A 26 -9.05 3.26 -25.37
N LEU A 27 -9.68 4.42 -25.14
CA LEU A 27 -9.50 5.20 -23.92
C LEU A 27 -10.03 4.49 -22.67
N LEU A 28 -11.19 3.84 -22.76
CA LEU A 28 -11.74 3.04 -21.67
C LEU A 28 -10.85 1.84 -21.34
N PHE A 29 -10.29 1.18 -22.35
CA PHE A 29 -9.36 0.08 -22.15
C PHE A 29 -8.07 0.54 -21.45
N ILE A 30 -7.49 1.66 -21.89
CA ILE A 30 -6.30 2.25 -21.26
C ILE A 30 -6.60 2.64 -19.80
N ALA A 31 -7.75 3.28 -19.54
CA ALA A 31 -8.17 3.65 -18.19
C ALA A 31 -8.37 2.41 -17.30
N GLY A 32 -8.95 1.33 -17.84
CA GLY A 32 -9.13 0.07 -17.15
C GLY A 32 -7.81 -0.59 -16.77
N VAL A 33 -6.89 -0.74 -17.72
CA VAL A 33 -5.54 -1.31 -17.48
C VAL A 33 -4.78 -0.46 -16.47
N PHE A 34 -4.80 0.86 -16.63
CA PHE A 34 -4.14 1.78 -15.71
C PHE A 34 -4.67 1.65 -14.28
N THR A 35 -5.99 1.60 -14.12
CA THR A 35 -6.64 1.43 -12.82
C THR A 35 -6.24 0.10 -12.19
N TRP A 36 -6.30 -0.98 -12.97
CA TRP A 36 -5.89 -2.31 -12.51
C TRP A 36 -4.43 -2.36 -12.06
N THR A 37 -3.50 -1.83 -12.86
CA THR A 37 -2.08 -1.80 -12.52
C THR A 37 -1.82 -0.96 -11.27
N THR A 38 -2.52 0.16 -11.11
CA THR A 38 -2.40 1.02 -9.93
C THR A 38 -2.90 0.31 -8.67
N ILE A 39 -4.07 -0.34 -8.74
CA ILE A 39 -4.61 -1.13 -7.63
C ILE A 39 -3.67 -2.28 -7.29
N TYR A 40 -3.18 -3.02 -8.29
CA TYR A 40 -2.24 -4.12 -8.08
C TYR A 40 -0.96 -3.65 -7.39
N TRP A 41 -0.41 -2.52 -7.83
CA TRP A 41 0.77 -1.93 -7.22
C TRP A 41 0.51 -1.52 -5.77
N LEU A 42 -0.63 -0.88 -5.49
CA LEU A 42 -1.01 -0.45 -4.14
C LEU A 42 -1.25 -1.64 -3.20
N VAL A 43 -1.92 -2.70 -3.67
CA VAL A 43 -2.12 -3.91 -2.87
C VAL A 43 -0.78 -4.57 -2.56
N ARG A 44 0.10 -4.70 -3.56
CA ARG A 44 1.38 -5.39 -3.41
C ARG A 44 2.37 -4.64 -2.54
N ASN A 45 2.50 -3.33 -2.73
CA ASN A 45 3.52 -2.54 -2.04
C ASN A 45 3.00 -1.87 -0.78
N CYS A 46 1.68 -1.67 -0.65
CA CYS A 46 1.12 -1.03 0.52
C CYS A 46 0.38 -1.99 1.45
N VAL A 47 -0.65 -2.67 0.93
CA VAL A 47 -1.54 -3.48 1.76
C VAL A 47 -0.82 -4.71 2.30
N LYS A 48 -0.12 -5.46 1.43
CA LYS A 48 0.57 -6.71 1.85
C LYS A 48 1.61 -6.48 2.96
N PRO A 49 2.53 -5.51 2.87
CA PRO A 49 3.46 -5.21 3.97
C PRO A 49 2.76 -4.90 5.29
N ILE A 50 1.73 -4.05 5.26
CA ILE A 50 0.95 -3.70 6.45
C ILE A 50 0.29 -4.94 7.05
N THR A 51 -0.35 -5.78 6.24
CA THR A 51 -0.97 -7.02 6.71
C THR A 51 0.04 -7.97 7.34
N CYS A 52 1.23 -8.12 6.76
CA CYS A 52 2.28 -8.95 7.35
C CYS A 52 2.73 -8.41 8.71
N ILE A 53 3.02 -7.10 8.81
CA ILE A 53 3.40 -6.46 10.07
C ILE A 53 2.31 -6.67 11.14
N THR A 54 1.04 -6.45 10.79
CA THR A 54 -0.09 -6.66 11.69
C THR A 54 -0.19 -8.12 12.17
N ASN A 55 -0.03 -9.09 11.27
CA ASN A 55 -0.05 -10.50 11.64
C ASN A 55 1.11 -10.89 12.56
N ASP A 56 2.29 -10.30 12.36
CA ASP A 56 3.45 -10.53 13.23
C ASP A 56 3.19 -9.96 14.62
N ILE A 57 2.64 -8.74 14.72
CA ILE A 57 2.22 -8.15 16.00
C ILE A 57 1.18 -9.03 16.70
N GLU A 58 0.17 -9.51 15.97
CA GLU A 58 -0.87 -10.38 16.52
C GLU A 58 -0.29 -11.71 17.04
N ARG A 59 0.63 -12.32 16.30
CA ARG A 59 1.35 -13.53 16.75
C ARG A 59 2.16 -13.28 18.01
N MET A 60 2.81 -12.12 18.14
CA MET A 60 3.57 -11.79 19.35
C MET A 60 2.65 -11.56 20.55
N ASN A 61 1.48 -10.96 20.33
CA ASN A 61 0.47 -10.83 21.37
C ASN A 61 -0.04 -12.21 21.84
N GLN A 62 -0.29 -13.14 20.91
CA GLN A 62 -0.80 -14.48 21.21
C GLN A 62 0.26 -15.39 21.86
N THR A 63 1.50 -15.34 21.40
CA THR A 63 2.58 -16.20 21.91
C THR A 63 3.25 -15.62 23.16
N GLY A 64 3.08 -14.33 23.43
CA GLY A 64 3.76 -13.60 24.49
C GLY A 64 5.27 -13.41 24.26
N SER A 65 5.81 -13.98 23.18
CA SER A 65 7.20 -13.85 22.75
C SER A 65 7.31 -12.70 21.77
N VAL A 66 8.08 -11.69 22.15
CA VAL A 66 8.30 -10.49 21.34
C VAL A 66 9.59 -10.69 20.56
N VAL A 67 9.46 -10.75 19.24
CA VAL A 67 10.58 -10.87 18.30
C VAL A 67 10.64 -9.59 17.47
N PRO A 68 11.80 -8.95 17.30
CA PRO A 68 11.88 -7.76 16.45
C PRO A 68 11.48 -8.08 15.01
N ILE A 69 10.58 -7.27 14.44
CA ILE A 69 10.18 -7.40 13.04
C ILE A 69 11.35 -6.91 12.18
N ALA A 70 11.84 -7.77 11.28
CA ALA A 70 12.96 -7.45 10.40
C ALA A 70 12.58 -6.32 9.41
N ASN A 71 13.50 -5.38 9.19
CA ASN A 71 13.32 -4.29 8.24
C ASN A 71 13.53 -4.77 6.80
N ILE A 72 12.63 -5.64 6.34
CA ILE A 72 12.59 -6.15 4.96
C ILE A 72 11.61 -5.38 4.07
N TYR A 73 10.97 -4.35 4.64
CA TYR A 73 9.99 -3.50 3.96
C TYR A 73 10.67 -2.22 3.46
N GLY A 74 10.05 -1.52 2.51
CA GLY A 74 10.58 -0.27 1.97
C GLY A 74 10.76 0.82 3.04
N GLU A 75 11.54 1.85 2.74
CA GLU A 75 11.82 2.99 3.62
C GLU A 75 10.54 3.65 4.14
N GLU A 76 9.44 3.57 3.38
CA GLU A 76 8.13 4.09 3.77
C GLU A 76 7.56 3.45 5.05
N TYR A 77 8.07 2.25 5.41
CA TYR A 77 7.66 1.49 6.58
C TYR A 77 8.64 1.60 7.76
N GLU A 78 9.80 2.23 7.57
CA GLU A 78 10.86 2.26 8.58
C GLU A 78 10.36 2.90 9.89
N ALA A 79 9.70 4.05 9.79
CA ALA A 79 9.15 4.75 10.95
C ALA A 79 8.10 3.88 11.69
N LEU A 80 7.27 3.15 10.95
CA LEU A 80 6.28 2.24 11.52
C LEU A 80 6.96 1.07 12.25
N LEU A 81 7.99 0.46 11.65
CA LEU A 81 8.74 -0.63 12.25
C LEU A 81 9.48 -0.19 13.51
N VAL A 82 10.09 1.00 13.50
CA VAL A 82 10.72 1.58 14.70
C VAL A 82 9.70 1.78 15.81
N ALA A 83 8.53 2.33 15.48
CA ALA A 83 7.45 2.55 16.45
C ALA A 83 6.95 1.22 17.04
N VAL A 84 6.71 0.21 16.20
CA VAL A 84 6.29 -1.14 16.63
C VAL A 84 7.35 -1.78 17.51
N ASN A 85 8.60 -1.83 17.08
CA ASN A 85 9.69 -2.40 17.88
C ASN A 85 9.88 -1.68 19.22
N LYS A 86 9.68 -0.35 19.27
CA LYS A 86 9.72 0.43 20.52
C LYS A 86 8.55 0.06 21.44
N ALA A 87 7.32 0.02 20.91
CA ALA A 87 6.14 -0.38 21.69
C ALA A 87 6.28 -1.79 22.26
N MET A 88 6.83 -2.71 21.46
CA MET A 88 7.08 -4.08 21.87
C MET A 88 8.12 -4.21 23.00
N ARG A 89 9.21 -3.42 22.95
CA ARG A 89 10.19 -3.36 24.05
C ARG A 89 9.58 -2.83 25.35
N LEU A 90 8.71 -1.83 25.27
CA LEU A 90 7.99 -1.32 26.44
C LEU A 90 7.08 -2.41 27.06
N ALA A 91 6.35 -3.14 26.22
CA ALA A 91 5.50 -4.25 26.67
C ALA A 91 6.29 -5.42 27.29
N GLN A 92 7.54 -5.65 26.88
CA GLN A 92 8.44 -6.59 27.55
C GLN A 92 8.94 -6.06 28.90
N GLY A 93 9.31 -4.78 28.97
CA GLY A 93 9.78 -4.14 30.21
C GLY A 93 8.73 -4.20 31.33
N GLU A 94 7.45 -3.95 31.01
CA GLU A 94 6.34 -4.06 31.97
C GLU A 94 6.08 -5.49 32.44
N LYS A 95 6.39 -6.52 31.63
CA LYS A 95 6.24 -7.92 32.03
C LYS A 95 7.31 -8.40 33.00
N GLN A 96 8.41 -7.66 33.16
CA GLN A 96 9.53 -8.07 34.00
C GLN A 96 9.49 -7.45 35.42
N GLU A 97 8.60 -6.48 35.65
CA GLU A 97 8.35 -5.84 36.97
C GLU A 97 7.15 -6.44 37.74
N ARG A 98 6.46 -7.46 37.20
CA ARG A 98 5.43 -8.25 37.91
C ARG A 98 5.95 -9.62 38.31
#